data_AF-L0HDZ6-F1
#
_entry.id   AF-L0HDZ6-F1
#
_cell.length_a   1.000
_cell.length_b   1.000
_cell.length_c   1.000
_cell.angle_alpha   90.00
_cell.angle_beta   90.00
_cell.angle_gamma   90.00
#
_symmetry.space_group_name_H-M   'P 1'
#
loop_
_entity.id
_entity.type
_entity.pdbx_description
1 polymer ?
#
loop_
_entity_poly.entity_id
_entity_poly.type
_entity_poly.pdbx_seq_one_letter_code
_entity_poly.pdbx_strand_id
1 'polypeptide(L)'
;MSHKKILIIAAVLILGAIVNYAWAVVAKMYAIPVGAEFVIAAYCLLIVLLPFSWREALCIGIAAGVLTILANPNHAIAIESGQLVMKSGYVLGLANVVSELVGVLACFFVFAYLAVRFRTTAPFVATFIATLASSLAYVVLVSTFNPSLHVTDPAWLGDFLVKVGQVALTDAVVVQVLFLLLHDRVQACRATAAVP
;
A
#
# COMPACT_ATOMS: atom_id res chain seq x y z
N MET A 1 4.09 11.53 -17.94
CA MET A 1 3.72 12.06 -16.61
C MET A 1 4.43 13.39 -16.41
N SER A 2 3.76 14.43 -15.89
CA SER A 2 4.39 15.75 -15.64
C SER A 2 5.34 15.70 -14.44
N HIS A 3 6.44 16.48 -14.45
CA HIS A 3 7.40 16.60 -13.34
C HIS A 3 6.72 16.89 -12.00
N LYS A 4 5.70 17.76 -11.98
CA LYS A 4 4.93 18.07 -10.77
C LYS A 4 4.19 16.84 -10.22
N LYS A 5 3.62 16.00 -11.10
CA LYS A 5 2.95 14.75 -10.69
C LYS A 5 3.94 13.75 -10.10
N ILE A 6 5.12 13.61 -10.72
CA ILE A 6 6.19 12.72 -10.22
C ILE A 6 6.60 13.11 -8.81
N LEU A 7 6.81 14.40 -8.55
CA LEU A 7 7.17 14.91 -7.23
C LEU A 7 6.10 14.62 -6.17
N ILE A 8 4.82 14.82 -6.51
CA ILE A 8 3.71 14.54 -5.59
C ILE A 8 3.65 13.04 -5.28
N ILE A 9 3.75 12.17 -6.30
CA ILE A 9 3.78 10.72 -6.10
C ILE A 9 4.93 10.34 -5.18
N ALA A 10 6.15 10.79 -5.48
CA ALA A 10 7.32 10.47 -4.70
C ALA A 10 7.17 10.94 -3.24
N ALA A 11 6.73 12.17 -3.03
CA ALA A 11 6.54 12.73 -1.68
C ALA A 11 5.51 11.94 -0.87
N VAL A 12 4.36 11.64 -1.46
CA VAL A 12 3.28 10.91 -0.76
C VAL A 12 3.68 9.46 -0.47
N LEU A 13 4.33 8.77 -1.42
CA LEU A 13 4.79 7.40 -1.19
C LEU A 13 5.93 7.33 -0.16
N ILE A 14 6.89 8.25 -0.20
CA ILE A 14 7.97 8.34 0.80
C ILE A 14 7.37 8.62 2.19
N LEU A 15 6.40 9.54 2.28
CA LEU A 15 5.71 9.79 3.54
C LEU A 15 4.99 8.53 4.05
N GLY A 16 4.28 7.82 3.16
CA GLY A 16 3.67 6.53 3.49
C GLY A 16 4.68 5.52 4.02
N ALA A 17 5.85 5.40 3.38
CA ALA A 17 6.93 4.53 3.82
C ALA A 17 7.50 4.90 5.20
N ILE A 18 7.71 6.20 5.45
CA ILE A 18 8.18 6.71 6.75
C ILE A 18 7.16 6.38 7.85
N VAL A 19 5.88 6.64 7.60
CA VAL A 19 4.81 6.33 8.56
C VAL A 19 4.69 4.83 8.77
N ASN A 20 4.87 4.01 7.73
CA ASN A 20 4.87 2.54 7.85
C ASN A 20 5.98 2.06 8.80
N TYR A 21 7.20 2.56 8.60
CA TYR A 21 8.32 2.24 9.47
C TYR A 21 8.07 2.71 10.91
N ALA A 22 7.63 3.96 11.10
CA ALA A 22 7.36 4.52 12.42
C ALA A 22 6.24 3.74 13.15
N TRP A 23 5.16 3.40 12.45
CA TRP A 23 4.04 2.65 13.00
C TRP A 23 4.47 1.24 13.42
N ALA A 24 5.28 0.55 12.61
CA ALA A 24 5.78 -0.78 12.99
C ALA A 24 6.57 -0.74 14.31
N VAL A 25 7.36 0.31 14.55
CA VAL A 25 8.09 0.52 15.80
C VAL A 25 7.13 0.81 16.96
N VAL A 26 6.19 1.74 16.77
CA VAL A 26 5.21 2.14 17.80
C VAL A 26 4.28 0.97 18.17
N ALA A 27 3.70 0.30 17.18
CA ALA A 27 2.79 -0.82 17.39
C ALA A 27 3.47 -1.95 18.17
N LYS A 28 4.75 -2.24 17.86
CA LYS A 28 5.54 -3.21 18.62
C LYS A 28 5.83 -2.75 20.04
N MET A 29 6.18 -1.48 20.23
CA MET A 29 6.51 -0.90 21.55
C MET A 29 5.31 -0.92 22.51
N TYR A 30 4.11 -0.65 21.99
CA TYR A 30 2.88 -0.54 22.79
C TYR A 30 1.96 -1.76 22.69
N ALA A 31 2.41 -2.85 22.07
CA ALA A 31 1.61 -4.07 21.84
C ALA A 31 0.24 -3.77 21.20
N ILE A 32 0.18 -2.81 20.28
CA ILE A 32 -1.05 -2.41 19.60
C ILE A 32 -1.40 -3.51 18.58
N PRO A 33 -2.57 -4.17 18.68
CA PRO A 33 -2.93 -5.31 17.82
C PRO A 33 -3.47 -4.88 16.46
N VAL A 34 -3.21 -3.64 16.02
CA VAL A 34 -3.73 -3.08 14.77
C VAL A 34 -2.58 -2.87 13.80
N GLY A 35 -2.59 -3.65 12.72
CA GLY A 35 -1.69 -3.44 11.59
C GLY A 35 -2.20 -2.33 10.68
N ALA A 36 -1.28 -1.67 9.99
CA ALA A 36 -1.56 -0.72 8.92
C ALA A 36 -0.45 -0.82 7.89
N GLU A 37 -0.78 -0.62 6.61
CA GLU A 37 0.19 -0.59 5.51
C GLU A 37 0.11 0.78 4.83
N PHE A 38 0.84 1.73 5.39
CA PHE A 38 0.73 3.14 5.00
C PHE A 38 1.24 3.42 3.58
N VAL A 39 2.05 2.54 3.00
CA VAL A 39 2.40 2.63 1.57
C VAL A 39 1.17 2.33 0.70
N ILE A 40 0.36 1.34 1.08
CA ILE A 40 -0.90 1.01 0.41
C ILE A 40 -1.89 2.16 0.51
N ALA A 41 -2.08 2.66 1.72
CA ALA A 41 -2.93 3.84 1.95
C ALA A 41 -2.45 5.05 1.13
N ALA A 42 -1.14 5.28 1.05
CA ALA A 42 -0.56 6.40 0.30
C ALA A 42 -0.83 6.33 -1.20
N TYR A 43 -0.59 5.20 -1.87
CA TYR A 43 -0.91 5.10 -3.29
C TYR A 43 -2.42 5.10 -3.53
N CYS A 44 -3.22 4.49 -2.66
CA CYS A 44 -4.66 4.49 -2.82
C CYS A 44 -5.17 5.93 -2.76
N LEU A 45 -4.69 6.72 -1.79
CA LEU A 45 -5.01 8.14 -1.66
C LEU A 45 -4.64 8.93 -2.93
N LEU A 46 -3.47 8.67 -3.52
CA LEU A 46 -3.08 9.28 -4.79
C LEU A 46 -4.08 8.94 -5.90
N ILE A 47 -4.40 7.65 -6.07
CA ILE A 47 -5.32 7.16 -7.11
C ILE A 47 -6.73 7.77 -6.97
N VAL A 48 -7.26 7.90 -5.75
CA VAL A 48 -8.62 8.43 -5.54
C VAL A 48 -8.69 9.96 -5.65
N LEU A 49 -7.59 10.68 -5.41
CA LEU A 49 -7.55 12.15 -5.46
C LEU A 49 -7.15 12.70 -6.84
N LEU A 50 -6.30 11.99 -7.57
CA LEU A 50 -5.66 12.49 -8.79
C LEU A 50 -5.96 11.59 -10.00
N PRO A 51 -6.15 12.18 -11.19
CA PRO A 51 -6.36 11.41 -12.39
C PRO A 51 -5.03 10.80 -12.87
N PHE A 52 -5.01 9.48 -12.93
CA PHE A 52 -3.91 8.71 -13.49
C PHE A 52 -4.39 7.88 -14.67
N SER A 53 -3.48 7.63 -15.60
CA SER A 53 -3.62 6.55 -16.59
C SER A 53 -3.19 5.21 -16.00
N TRP A 54 -3.62 4.09 -16.59
CA TRP A 54 -3.20 2.75 -16.14
C TRP A 54 -1.68 2.56 -16.16
N ARG A 55 -0.96 3.22 -17.09
CA ARG A 55 0.50 3.20 -17.16
C ARG A 55 1.14 3.92 -15.98
N GLU A 56 0.58 5.06 -15.58
CA GLU A 56 1.04 5.80 -14.40
C GLU A 56 0.75 5.01 -13.12
N ALA A 57 -0.40 4.32 -13.03
CA ALA A 57 -0.72 3.41 -11.94
C ALA A 57 0.31 2.26 -11.84
N LEU A 58 0.73 1.66 -12.96
CA LEU A 58 1.81 0.67 -12.95
C LEU A 58 3.12 1.24 -12.39
N CYS A 59 3.51 2.46 -12.80
CA CYS A 59 4.71 3.10 -12.25
C CYS A 59 4.60 3.36 -10.74
N ILE A 60 3.42 3.74 -10.26
CA ILE A 60 3.14 3.92 -8.82
C ILE A 60 3.29 2.58 -8.10
N GLY A 61 2.73 1.49 -8.64
CA GLY A 61 2.85 0.14 -8.07
C GLY A 61 4.30 -0.34 -7.95
N ILE A 62 5.09 -0.15 -9.02
CA ILE A 62 6.52 -0.49 -8.98
C ILE A 62 7.25 0.35 -7.93
N ALA A 63 7.00 1.66 -7.88
CA ALA A 63 7.64 2.55 -6.90
C ALA A 63 7.24 2.19 -5.46
N ALA A 64 5.96 1.88 -5.22
CA ALA A 64 5.45 1.42 -3.94
C ALA A 64 6.10 0.09 -3.53
N GLY A 65 6.23 -0.86 -4.46
CA GLY A 65 6.93 -2.11 -4.27
C GLY A 65 8.40 -1.94 -3.88
N VAL A 66 9.12 -1.04 -4.55
CA VAL A 66 10.50 -0.74 -4.17
C VAL A 66 10.57 -0.08 -2.79
N LEU A 67 9.67 0.86 -2.50
CA LEU A 67 9.63 1.53 -1.21
C LEU A 67 9.27 0.60 -0.05
N THR A 68 8.37 -0.37 -0.25
CA THR A 68 8.05 -1.38 0.79
C THR A 68 9.23 -2.29 1.08
N ILE A 69 10.05 -2.64 0.08
CA ILE A 69 11.33 -3.33 0.31
C ILE A 69 12.25 -2.48 1.19
N LEU A 70 12.42 -1.21 0.84
CA LEU A 70 13.35 -0.31 1.54
C LEU A 70 12.86 0.07 2.95
N ALA A 71 11.55 0.17 3.15
CA ALA A 71 10.93 0.56 4.41
C ALA A 71 10.78 -0.60 5.40
N ASN A 72 10.96 -1.85 4.96
CA ASN A 72 10.80 -3.00 5.81
C ASN A 72 12.15 -3.40 6.45
N PRO A 73 12.32 -3.25 7.78
CA PRO A 73 13.57 -3.57 8.47
C PRO A 73 13.93 -5.07 8.44
N ASN A 74 12.99 -5.95 8.08
CA ASN A 74 13.25 -7.38 7.91
C ASN A 74 13.70 -7.76 6.48
N HIS A 75 13.52 -6.86 5.50
CA HIS A 75 13.95 -7.05 4.10
C HIS A 75 15.14 -6.15 3.73
N ALA A 76 15.28 -5.02 4.41
CA ALA A 76 16.45 -4.17 4.37
C ALA A 76 17.57 -4.84 5.17
N ILE A 77 18.61 -5.30 4.46
CA ILE A 77 20.00 -5.43 4.92
C ILE A 77 20.14 -5.29 6.45
N ALA A 78 20.03 -6.41 7.17
CA ALA A 78 20.30 -6.42 8.60
C ALA A 78 21.82 -6.41 8.81
N ILE A 79 22.33 -5.47 9.61
CA ILE A 79 23.68 -5.55 10.16
C ILE A 79 23.59 -6.44 11.39
N GLU A 80 23.78 -7.74 11.20
CA GLU A 80 24.00 -8.66 12.32
C GLU A 80 25.51 -8.67 12.58
N SER A 81 25.93 -8.23 13.78
CA SER A 81 27.32 -8.33 14.25
C SER A 81 28.38 -7.70 13.32
N GLY A 82 28.05 -6.58 12.66
CA GLY A 82 28.98 -5.89 11.74
C GLY A 82 29.08 -6.51 10.34
N GLN A 83 28.25 -7.50 10.01
CA GLN A 83 28.13 -8.05 8.66
C GLN A 83 26.74 -7.81 8.06
N LEU A 84 26.72 -7.52 6.76
CA LEU A 84 25.50 -7.36 5.96
C LEU A 84 24.94 -8.76 5.69
N VAL A 85 23.89 -9.17 6.42
CA VAL A 85 23.26 -10.48 6.22
C VAL A 85 21.95 -10.28 5.44
N MET A 86 21.91 -10.75 4.19
CA MET A 86 20.68 -10.85 3.40
C MET A 86 19.87 -12.08 3.90
N LYS A 87 18.90 -11.86 4.80
CA LYS A 87 17.91 -12.90 5.15
C LYS A 87 16.87 -13.03 4.03
N SER A 88 16.94 -14.10 3.23
CA SER A 88 15.96 -14.48 2.18
C SER A 88 15.38 -13.33 1.35
N GLY A 89 16.22 -12.36 0.95
CA GLY A 89 15.77 -11.05 0.46
C GLY A 89 15.11 -11.05 -0.92
N TYR A 90 15.41 -12.02 -1.79
CA TYR A 90 14.92 -12.00 -3.18
C TYR A 90 13.43 -12.37 -3.31
N VAL A 91 13.01 -13.45 -2.64
CA VAL A 91 11.63 -13.93 -2.71
C VAL A 91 10.68 -12.93 -2.04
N LEU A 92 11.08 -12.42 -0.87
CA LEU A 92 10.32 -11.44 -0.11
C LEU A 92 10.26 -10.09 -0.84
N GLY A 93 11.37 -9.67 -1.45
CA GLY A 93 11.40 -8.45 -2.25
C GLY A 93 10.53 -8.53 -3.50
N LEU A 94 10.61 -9.64 -4.26
CA LEU A 94 9.75 -9.86 -5.42
C LEU A 94 8.27 -9.91 -5.02
N ALA A 95 7.95 -10.60 -3.92
CA ALA A 95 6.59 -10.68 -3.41
C ALA A 95 6.01 -9.29 -3.11
N ASN A 96 6.78 -8.40 -2.47
CA ASN A 96 6.37 -7.00 -2.21
C ASN A 96 6.11 -6.24 -3.52
N VAL A 97 7.02 -6.32 -4.50
CA VAL A 97 6.84 -5.57 -5.75
C VAL A 97 5.60 -6.02 -6.51
N VAL A 98 5.37 -7.33 -6.58
CA VAL A 98 4.20 -7.87 -7.28
C VAL A 98 2.91 -7.60 -6.47
N SER A 99 2.93 -7.74 -5.15
CA SER A 99 1.75 -7.47 -4.32
C SER A 99 1.32 -6.02 -4.39
N GLU A 100 2.27 -5.07 -4.30
CA GLU A 100 1.95 -3.65 -4.42
C GLU A 100 1.44 -3.28 -5.81
N LEU A 101 1.96 -3.93 -6.85
CA LEU A 101 1.44 -3.74 -8.21
C LEU A 101 -0.02 -4.23 -8.32
N VAL A 102 -0.32 -5.41 -7.77
CA VAL A 102 -1.68 -5.95 -7.72
C VAL A 102 -2.61 -5.01 -6.93
N GLY A 103 -2.18 -4.53 -5.77
CA GLY A 103 -2.94 -3.60 -4.94
C GLY A 103 -3.25 -2.27 -5.64
N VAL A 104 -2.25 -1.64 -6.26
CA VAL A 104 -2.46 -0.38 -7.01
C VAL A 104 -3.44 -0.57 -8.16
N LEU A 105 -3.29 -1.65 -8.94
CA LEU A 105 -4.19 -1.93 -10.05
C LEU A 105 -5.61 -2.22 -9.57
N ALA A 106 -5.75 -2.99 -8.49
CA ALA A 106 -7.05 -3.23 -7.87
C ALA A 106 -7.70 -1.91 -7.42
N CYS A 107 -6.96 -1.04 -6.72
CA CYS A 107 -7.45 0.28 -6.33
C CYS A 107 -7.92 1.09 -7.55
N PHE A 108 -7.08 1.16 -8.58
CA PHE A 108 -7.34 1.92 -9.80
C PHE A 108 -8.63 1.49 -10.49
N PHE A 109 -8.80 0.20 -10.75
CA PHE A 109 -9.97 -0.30 -11.47
C PHE A 109 -11.24 -0.29 -10.62
N VAL A 110 -11.14 -0.67 -9.34
CA VAL A 110 -12.29 -0.68 -8.43
C VAL A 110 -12.78 0.74 -8.17
N PHE A 111 -11.88 1.69 -7.92
CA PHE A 111 -12.27 3.08 -7.74
C PHE A 111 -12.90 3.65 -9.02
N ALA A 112 -12.29 3.42 -10.19
CA ALA A 112 -12.84 3.88 -11.46
C ALA A 112 -14.26 3.34 -11.71
N TYR A 113 -14.52 2.08 -11.37
CA TYR A 113 -15.84 1.46 -11.48
C TYR A 113 -16.85 2.04 -10.47
N LEU A 114 -16.47 2.16 -9.19
CA LEU A 114 -17.38 2.58 -8.12
C LEU A 114 -17.62 4.09 -8.09
N ALA A 115 -16.64 4.91 -8.47
CA ALA A 115 -16.72 6.37 -8.39
C ALA A 115 -17.82 6.95 -9.28
N VAL A 116 -18.23 6.22 -10.34
CA VAL A 116 -19.36 6.60 -11.21
C VAL A 116 -20.69 6.56 -10.46
N ARG A 117 -20.85 5.67 -9.48
CA ARG A 117 -22.13 5.40 -8.80
C ARG A 117 -22.14 5.80 -7.32
N PHE A 118 -21.02 5.65 -6.63
CA PHE A 118 -20.89 5.79 -5.19
C PHE A 118 -19.63 6.58 -4.81
N ARG A 119 -19.46 7.79 -5.35
CA ARG A 119 -18.24 8.60 -5.21
C ARG A 119 -17.76 8.78 -3.76
N THR A 120 -18.69 8.93 -2.81
CA THR A 120 -18.35 9.16 -1.40
C THR A 120 -17.76 7.94 -0.72
N THR A 121 -18.25 6.73 -1.02
CA THR A 121 -17.80 5.47 -0.38
C THR A 121 -16.81 4.67 -1.25
N ALA A 122 -16.66 5.04 -2.52
CA ALA A 122 -15.72 4.42 -3.44
C ALA A 122 -14.27 4.37 -2.92
N PRO A 123 -13.72 5.41 -2.25
CA PRO A 123 -12.36 5.35 -1.72
C PRO A 123 -12.19 4.24 -0.68
N PHE A 124 -13.12 4.14 0.29
CA PHE A 124 -13.11 3.07 1.30
C PHE A 124 -13.09 1.69 0.65
N VAL A 125 -14.03 1.41 -0.25
CA VAL A 125 -14.16 0.08 -0.87
C VAL A 125 -12.97 -0.24 -1.78
N ALA A 126 -12.50 0.74 -2.55
CA ALA A 126 -11.35 0.56 -3.42
C ALA A 126 -10.07 0.27 -2.64
N THR A 127 -9.82 1.00 -1.55
CA THR A 127 -8.67 0.75 -0.67
C THR A 127 -8.80 -0.58 0.05
N PHE A 128 -9.97 -0.92 0.58
CA PHE A 128 -10.19 -2.20 1.24
C PHE A 128 -9.87 -3.37 0.31
N ILE A 129 -10.41 -3.35 -0.92
CA ILE A 129 -10.15 -4.39 -1.93
C ILE A 129 -8.68 -4.37 -2.37
N ALA A 130 -8.06 -3.20 -2.51
CA ALA A 130 -6.64 -3.09 -2.86
C ALA A 130 -5.73 -3.74 -1.82
N THR A 131 -5.95 -3.46 -0.52
CA THR A 131 -5.17 -4.06 0.56
C THR A 131 -5.36 -5.57 0.64
N LEU A 132 -6.59 -6.07 0.47
CA LEU A 132 -6.85 -7.51 0.38
C LEU A 132 -6.14 -8.14 -0.82
N ALA A 133 -6.24 -7.54 -2.01
CA ALA A 133 -5.63 -8.05 -3.22
C ALA A 133 -4.10 -8.08 -3.11
N SER A 134 -3.48 -7.02 -2.56
CA SER A 134 -2.05 -6.98 -2.28
C SER A 134 -1.65 -8.08 -1.30
N SER A 135 -2.31 -8.16 -0.13
CA SER A 135 -1.97 -9.12 0.92
C SER A 135 -2.11 -10.58 0.47
N LEU A 136 -3.17 -10.89 -0.28
CA LEU A 136 -3.39 -12.23 -0.83
C LEU A 136 -2.35 -12.56 -1.93
N ALA A 137 -2.01 -11.61 -2.80
CA ALA A 137 -0.95 -11.81 -3.78
C ALA A 137 0.40 -12.05 -3.11
N TYR A 138 0.71 -11.29 -2.06
CA TYR A 138 1.91 -11.48 -1.25
C TYR A 138 1.98 -12.89 -0.67
N VAL A 139 0.91 -13.35 -0.03
CA VAL A 139 0.91 -14.67 0.62
C VAL A 139 1.06 -15.81 -0.38
N VAL A 140 0.41 -15.72 -1.53
CA VAL A 140 0.50 -16.72 -2.61
C VAL A 140 1.94 -16.81 -3.14
N LEU A 141 2.60 -15.67 -3.33
CA LEU A 141 3.98 -15.65 -3.81
C LEU A 141 4.93 -16.22 -2.76
N VAL A 142 4.82 -15.74 -1.51
CA VAL A 142 5.68 -16.25 -0.43
C VAL A 142 5.46 -17.74 -0.22
N SER A 143 4.23 -18.25 -0.25
CA SER A 143 3.98 -19.70 -0.10
C SER A 143 4.51 -20.53 -1.27
N THR A 144 4.49 -19.99 -2.48
CA THR A 144 4.98 -20.69 -3.68
C THR A 144 6.50 -20.86 -3.64
N PHE A 145 7.21 -19.86 -3.12
CA PHE A 145 8.67 -19.80 -3.16
C PHE A 145 9.34 -20.07 -1.80
N ASN A 146 8.57 -20.18 -0.72
CA ASN A 146 9.05 -20.50 0.62
C ASN A 146 8.29 -21.71 1.18
N PRO A 147 8.74 -22.94 0.91
CA PRO A 147 8.06 -24.16 1.36
C PRO A 147 8.06 -24.35 2.88
N SER A 148 8.82 -23.54 3.64
CA SER A 148 8.80 -23.54 5.11
C SER A 148 7.63 -22.76 5.72
N LEU A 149 6.87 -22.02 4.90
CA LEU A 149 5.64 -21.38 5.34
C LEU A 149 4.50 -22.42 5.34
N HIS A 150 3.98 -22.74 6.52
CA HIS A 150 2.84 -23.65 6.69
C HIS A 150 1.51 -22.97 6.35
N VAL A 151 1.35 -22.45 5.13
CA VAL A 151 0.12 -21.75 4.72
C VAL A 151 -1.13 -22.62 4.67
N THR A 152 -0.96 -23.94 4.71
CA THR A 152 -2.04 -24.92 4.77
C THR A 152 -2.50 -25.23 6.20
N ASP A 153 -1.80 -24.73 7.22
CA ASP A 153 -2.23 -24.83 8.62
C ASP A 153 -3.44 -23.91 8.85
N PRO A 154 -4.61 -24.46 9.24
CA PRO A 154 -5.81 -23.67 9.50
C PRO A 154 -5.64 -22.59 10.57
N ALA A 155 -4.80 -22.83 11.58
CA ALA A 155 -4.55 -21.85 12.64
C ALA A 155 -3.78 -20.65 12.08
N TRP A 156 -2.69 -20.92 11.36
CA TRP A 156 -1.89 -19.90 10.70
C TRP A 156 -2.71 -19.10 9.69
N LEU A 157 -3.52 -19.78 8.87
CA LEU A 157 -4.38 -19.12 7.88
C LEU A 157 -5.44 -18.24 8.54
N GLY A 158 -6.05 -18.71 9.64
CA GLY A 158 -7.00 -17.94 10.43
C GLY A 158 -6.38 -16.64 10.94
N ASP A 159 -5.21 -16.73 11.58
CA ASP A 159 -4.47 -15.57 12.09
C ASP A 159 -4.08 -14.59 10.99
N PHE A 160 -3.62 -15.11 9.84
CA PHE A 160 -3.27 -14.31 8.68
C PHE A 160 -4.49 -13.54 8.15
N LEU A 161 -5.63 -14.21 7.96
CA LEU A 161 -6.85 -13.58 7.44
C LEU A 161 -7.39 -12.50 8.38
N VAL A 162 -7.36 -12.73 9.69
CA VAL A 162 -7.74 -11.72 10.69
C VAL A 162 -6.84 -10.50 10.57
N LYS A 163 -5.52 -10.70 10.52
CA LYS A 163 -4.55 -9.62 10.39
C LYS A 163 -4.75 -8.83 9.10
N VAL A 164 -4.92 -9.52 7.96
CA VAL A 164 -5.17 -8.89 6.66
C VAL A 164 -6.47 -8.10 6.68
N GLY A 165 -7.53 -8.64 7.28
CA GLY A 165 -8.80 -7.94 7.43
C GLY A 165 -8.67 -6.66 8.25
N GLN A 166 -7.92 -6.69 9.35
CA GLN A 166 -7.67 -5.51 10.20
C GLN A 166 -6.85 -4.43 9.46
N VAL A 167 -5.80 -4.83 8.74
CA VAL A 167 -4.98 -3.91 7.94
C VAL A 167 -5.82 -3.28 6.84
N ALA A 168 -6.57 -4.08 6.08
CA ALA A 168 -7.44 -3.60 5.01
C ALA A 168 -8.50 -2.61 5.52
N LEU A 169 -9.10 -2.90 6.67
CA LEU A 169 -10.05 -1.99 7.30
C LEU A 169 -9.38 -0.68 7.73
N THR A 170 -8.20 -0.76 8.36
CA THR A 170 -7.47 0.42 8.84
C THR A 170 -7.07 1.34 7.68
N ASP A 171 -6.47 0.78 6.63
CA ASP A 171 -6.08 1.54 5.44
C ASP A 171 -7.29 2.19 4.77
N ALA A 172 -8.39 1.43 4.63
CA ALA A 172 -9.63 1.94 4.03
C ALA A 172 -10.23 3.11 4.82
N VAL A 173 -10.24 3.03 6.16
CA VAL A 173 -10.67 4.13 7.02
C VAL A 173 -9.75 5.34 6.86
N VAL A 174 -8.44 5.15 6.90
CA VAL A 174 -7.45 6.23 6.75
C VAL A 174 -7.64 6.94 5.41
N VAL A 175 -7.70 6.21 4.30
CA VAL A 175 -7.90 6.80 2.97
C VAL A 175 -9.25 7.48 2.86
N GLN A 176 -10.32 6.89 3.40
CA GLN A 176 -11.64 7.50 3.39
C GLN A 176 -11.68 8.84 4.14
N VAL A 177 -11.09 8.90 5.34
CA VAL A 177 -11.02 10.13 6.13
C VAL A 177 -10.19 11.19 5.39
N LEU A 178 -9.00 10.83 4.91
CA LEU A 178 -8.14 11.75 4.17
C LEU A 178 -8.80 12.23 2.88
N PHE A 179 -9.52 11.37 2.17
CA PHE A 179 -10.29 11.75 0.99
C PHE A 179 -11.34 12.80 1.35
N LEU A 180 -12.15 12.58 2.39
CA LEU A 180 -13.16 13.56 2.81
C LEU A 180 -12.55 14.92 3.21
N LEU A 181 -11.36 14.92 3.82
CA LEU A 181 -10.68 16.16 4.23
C LEU A 181 -10.01 16.91 3.08
N LEU A 182 -9.52 16.19 2.07
CA LEU A 182 -8.66 16.75 1.03
C LEU A 182 -9.36 16.92 -0.32
N HIS A 183 -10.44 16.19 -0.59
CA HIS A 183 -11.05 16.12 -1.92
C HIS A 183 -11.38 17.50 -2.49
N ASP A 184 -12.16 18.30 -1.76
CA ASP A 184 -12.62 19.61 -2.23
C ASP A 184 -11.45 20.58 -2.42
N ARG A 185 -10.47 20.53 -1.52
CA ARG A 185 -9.25 21.36 -1.61
C ARG A 185 -8.44 21.03 -2.86
N VAL A 186 -8.27 19.75 -3.15
CA VAL A 186 -7.56 19.28 -4.35
C VAL A 186 -8.32 19.66 -5.61
N GLN A 187 -9.64 19.55 -5.64
CA GLN A 187 -10.43 19.98 -6.80
C GLN A 187 -10.35 21.51 -7.01
N ALA A 188 -10.43 22.30 -5.93
CA ALA A 188 -10.32 23.75 -6.01
C ALA A 188 -8.97 24.22 -6.58
N CYS A 189 -7.85 23.65 -6.09
CA CYS A 189 -6.53 23.96 -6.62
C CYS A 189 -6.36 23.56 -8.09
N ARG A 190 -7.04 22.51 -8.54
CA ARG A 190 -7.00 22.09 -9.94
C ARG A 190 -7.80 23.01 -10.84
N ALA A 191 -8.93 23.54 -10.37
CA ALA A 191 -9.73 24.50 -11.09
C ALA A 191 -8.97 25.82 -11.31
N THR A 192 -8.25 26.31 -10.29
CA THR A 192 -7.47 27.55 -10.40
C THR A 192 -6.22 27.39 -11.28
N ALA A 193 -5.57 26.22 -11.25
CA ALA A 193 -4.42 25.93 -12.11
C ALA A 193 -4.77 25.70 -13.60
N ALA A 194 -6.06 25.60 -13.93
CA ALA A 194 -6.57 25.44 -15.30
C ALA A 194 -7.01 26.77 -15.94
N VAL A 195 -6.95 27.89 -15.20
CA VAL A 195 -7.15 29.23 -15.76
C VAL A 195 -5.84 29.66 -16.42
N PRO A 196 -5.84 29.95 -17.74
CA PRO A 196 -4.64 30.23 -18.53
C PRO A 196 -3.93 31.53 -18.13
#